data_AF-A0A7V2ZK58-F1
#
_entry.id   AF-A0A7V2ZK58-F1
#
_cell.length_a   1.000
_cell.length_b   1.000
_cell.length_c   1.000
_cell.angle_alpha   90.00
_cell.angle_beta   90.00
_cell.angle_gamma   90.00
#
_symmetry.space_group_name_H-M   'P 1'
#
loop_
_entity.id
_entity.type
_entity.pdbx_description
1 polymer ?
#
loop_
_entity_poly.entity_id
_entity_poly.type
_entity_poly.pdbx_seq_one_letter_code
_entity_poly.pdbx_strand_id
1 'polypeptide(L)'
;MKINIVKYFLTVFIFFAFILFAIASSSDKKEKKLSLRQDQISYLEDLERQGMISIEANLNKTYINPLLWNQMDAKLKEDFSASLAIYCGNKKGTNLYWVEIYDKQSGKKLAKYSQSWGFDVY
;
A
#
# COMPACT_ATOMS: atom_id res chain seq x y z
N MET A 1 -6.90 -51.83 -35.03
CA MET A 1 -6.89 -51.32 -33.64
C MET A 1 -6.35 -49.88 -33.63
N LYS A 2 -7.19 -48.87 -33.92
CA LYS A 2 -6.80 -47.46 -34.12
C LYS A 2 -7.76 -46.48 -33.39
N ILE A 3 -8.07 -46.71 -32.12
CA ILE A 3 -9.15 -45.93 -31.45
C ILE A 3 -8.73 -45.20 -30.16
N ASN A 4 -7.54 -45.45 -29.59
CA ASN A 4 -7.23 -44.88 -28.26
C ASN A 4 -6.45 -43.55 -28.27
N ILE A 5 -5.65 -43.25 -29.30
CA ILE A 5 -4.76 -42.06 -29.28
C ILE A 5 -5.55 -40.73 -29.29
N VAL A 6 -6.64 -40.66 -30.06
CA VAL A 6 -7.47 -39.45 -30.16
C VAL A 6 -8.23 -39.16 -28.86
N LYS A 7 -8.65 -40.20 -28.12
CA LYS A 7 -9.34 -40.03 -26.83
C LYS A 7 -8.41 -39.47 -25.75
N TYR A 8 -7.18 -39.97 -25.65
CA TYR A 8 -6.18 -39.46 -24.69
C TYR A 8 -5.77 -38.02 -25.01
N PHE A 9 -5.64 -37.67 -26.28
CA PHE A 9 -5.31 -36.29 -26.67
C PHE A 9 -6.43 -35.32 -26.29
N LEU A 10 -7.70 -35.72 -26.47
CA LEU A 10 -8.85 -34.90 -26.12
C LEU A 10 -9.01 -34.73 -24.60
N THR A 11 -8.83 -35.79 -23.80
CA THR A 11 -8.89 -35.69 -22.33
C THR A 11 -7.75 -34.86 -21.75
N VAL A 12 -6.53 -34.99 -22.27
CA VAL A 12 -5.39 -34.17 -21.82
C VAL A 12 -5.62 -32.70 -22.18
N PHE A 13 -6.17 -32.41 -23.36
CA PHE A 13 -6.48 -31.05 -23.79
C PHE A 13 -7.58 -30.41 -22.92
N ILE A 14 -8.64 -31.16 -22.58
CA ILE A 14 -9.70 -30.69 -21.68
C ILE A 14 -9.16 -30.42 -20.28
N PHE A 15 -8.27 -31.29 -19.78
CA PHE A 15 -7.65 -31.10 -18.47
C PHE A 15 -6.75 -29.86 -18.42
N PHE A 16 -5.96 -29.63 -19.47
CA PHE A 16 -5.12 -28.43 -19.61
C PHE A 16 -5.97 -27.15 -19.71
N ALA A 17 -7.08 -27.19 -20.45
CA ALA A 17 -8.03 -26.08 -20.54
C ALA A 17 -8.68 -25.77 -19.18
N PHE A 18 -8.97 -26.79 -18.38
CA PHE A 18 -9.51 -26.61 -17.02
C PHE A 18 -8.51 -25.95 -16.08
N ILE A 19 -7.23 -26.33 -16.15
CA ILE A 19 -6.16 -25.70 -15.37
C ILE A 19 -5.99 -24.23 -15.76
N LEU A 20 -6.00 -23.92 -17.07
CA LEU A 20 -5.92 -22.54 -17.57
C LEU A 20 -7.13 -21.69 -17.12
N PHE A 21 -8.34 -22.26 -17.14
CA PHE A 21 -9.56 -21.57 -16.69
C PHE A 21 -9.59 -21.34 -15.17
N ALA A 22 -9.06 -22.28 -14.38
CA ALA A 22 -8.94 -22.14 -12.93
C ALA A 22 -7.93 -21.06 -12.52
N ILE A 23 -6.82 -20.94 -13.24
CA ILE A 23 -5.82 -19.86 -13.02
C ILE A 23 -6.45 -18.50 -13.33
N ALA A 24 -7.21 -18.39 -14.43
CA ALA A 24 -7.87 -17.16 -14.84
C ALA A 24 -8.96 -16.68 -13.85
N SER A 25 -9.65 -17.59 -13.15
CA SER A 25 -10.71 -17.25 -12.20
C SER A 25 -10.22 -16.81 -10.81
N SER A 26 -8.91 -16.83 -10.54
CA SER A 26 -8.37 -16.45 -9.21
C SER A 26 -8.25 -14.94 -9.00
N SER A 27 -8.46 -14.13 -10.04
CA SER A 27 -8.15 -12.70 -10.06
C SER A 27 -9.39 -11.82 -10.11
N ASP A 28 -10.23 -11.83 -9.07
CA ASP A 28 -11.05 -10.64 -8.74
C ASP A 28 -11.77 -10.77 -7.39
N LYS A 29 -11.01 -10.98 -6.30
CA LYS A 29 -11.50 -10.47 -5.01
C LYS A 29 -11.24 -8.96 -5.03
N LYS A 30 -12.25 -8.17 -5.37
CA LYS A 30 -12.24 -6.71 -5.18
C LYS A 30 -12.04 -6.41 -3.70
N GLU A 31 -10.78 -6.35 -3.26
CA GLU A 31 -10.44 -5.89 -1.93
C GLU A 31 -10.87 -4.43 -1.79
N LYS A 32 -11.50 -4.12 -0.66
CA LYS A 32 -12.03 -2.79 -0.36
C LYS A 32 -10.85 -1.82 -0.19
N LYS A 33 -10.61 -0.99 -1.21
CA LYS A 33 -9.59 0.06 -1.20
C LYS A 33 -9.88 1.09 -0.11
N LEU A 34 -8.90 1.35 0.77
CA LEU A 34 -9.01 2.42 1.76
C LEU A 34 -8.79 3.76 1.07
N SER A 35 -9.62 4.74 1.39
CA SER A 35 -9.52 6.08 0.81
C SER A 35 -9.57 7.14 1.91
N LEU A 36 -8.78 8.19 1.72
CA LEU A 36 -8.86 9.39 2.52
C LEU A 36 -9.99 10.27 2.01
N ARG A 37 -10.60 11.04 2.90
CA ARG A 37 -11.50 12.12 2.50
C ARG A 37 -10.71 13.26 1.85
N GLN A 38 -11.39 14.08 1.07
CA GLN A 38 -10.74 15.19 0.34
C GLN A 38 -10.11 16.22 1.29
N ASP A 39 -10.71 16.51 2.43
CA ASP A 39 -10.15 17.40 3.47
C ASP A 39 -8.81 16.89 4.01
N GLN A 40 -8.69 15.58 4.21
CA GLN A 40 -7.46 14.94 4.69
C GLN A 40 -6.35 14.99 3.62
N ILE A 41 -6.73 14.80 2.34
CA ILE A 41 -5.80 14.93 1.21
C ILE A 41 -5.28 16.36 1.12
N SER A 42 -6.18 17.34 1.11
CA SER A 42 -5.82 18.75 1.03
C SER A 42 -4.92 19.17 2.20
N TYR A 43 -5.19 18.67 3.42
CA TYR A 43 -4.36 18.93 4.58
C TYR A 43 -2.92 18.42 4.40
N LEU A 44 -2.72 17.19 3.91
CA LEU A 44 -1.39 16.65 3.64
C LEU A 44 -0.66 17.46 2.55
N GLU A 45 -1.36 17.83 1.48
CA GLU A 45 -0.80 18.64 0.39
C GLU A 45 -0.43 20.06 0.85
N ASP A 46 -1.22 20.66 1.74
CA ASP A 46 -0.90 21.96 2.34
C ASP A 46 0.32 21.88 3.27
N LEU A 47 0.45 20.82 4.07
CA LEU A 47 1.66 20.58 4.88
C LEU A 47 2.91 20.40 4.01
N GLU A 48 2.79 19.68 2.90
CA GLU A 48 3.88 19.51 1.95
C GLU A 48 4.26 20.84 1.29
N ARG A 49 3.27 21.64 0.86
CA ARG A 49 3.47 22.98 0.28
C ARG A 49 4.14 23.95 1.26
N GLN A 50 3.81 23.86 2.55
CA GLN A 50 4.44 24.65 3.62
C GLN A 50 5.84 24.15 3.98
N GLY A 51 6.31 23.06 3.38
CA GLY A 51 7.60 22.45 3.68
C GLY A 51 7.65 21.73 5.03
N MET A 52 6.50 21.52 5.68
CA MET A 52 6.41 20.80 6.95
C MET A 52 6.65 19.30 6.77
N ILE A 53 6.25 18.74 5.62
CA ILE A 53 6.53 17.36 5.23
C ILE A 53 7.11 17.30 3.81
N SER A 54 7.59 16.13 3.41
CA SER A 54 7.95 15.78 2.03
C SER A 54 7.56 14.32 1.80
N ILE A 55 6.67 14.06 0.85
CA ILE A 55 6.09 12.72 0.65
C ILE A 55 6.69 12.09 -0.62
N GLU A 56 7.51 11.07 -0.44
CA GLU A 56 8.02 10.24 -1.54
C GLU A 56 7.12 9.01 -1.70
N ALA A 57 5.91 9.22 -2.23
CA ALA A 57 4.88 8.20 -2.30
C ALA A 57 5.37 6.91 -2.98
N ASN A 58 6.15 7.02 -4.06
CA ASN A 58 6.71 5.86 -4.78
C ASN A 58 7.55 4.94 -3.89
N LEU A 59 8.29 5.53 -2.95
CA LEU A 59 9.17 4.82 -2.02
C LEU A 59 8.49 4.52 -0.67
N ASN A 60 7.26 4.98 -0.47
CA ASN A 60 6.56 4.93 0.81
C ASN A 60 7.39 5.56 1.95
N LYS A 61 8.04 6.69 1.66
CA LYS A 61 8.83 7.45 2.63
C LYS A 61 8.21 8.83 2.84
N THR A 62 8.27 9.32 4.06
CA THR A 62 7.88 10.69 4.38
C THR A 62 8.89 11.30 5.32
N TYR A 63 9.32 12.51 5.00
CA TYR A 63 10.22 13.30 5.84
C TYR A 63 9.42 14.39 6.55
N ILE A 64 9.41 14.39 7.87
CA ILE A 64 8.59 15.30 8.68
C ILE A 64 9.48 16.28 9.42
N ASN A 65 9.07 17.55 9.46
CA ASN A 65 9.71 18.57 10.29
C ASN A 65 9.70 18.15 11.78
N PRO A 66 10.84 18.18 12.49
CA PRO A 66 10.91 17.71 13.87
C PRO A 66 9.94 18.44 14.82
N LEU A 67 9.69 19.73 14.60
CA LEU A 67 8.76 20.50 15.43
C LEU A 67 7.34 19.96 15.32
N LEU A 68 6.88 19.71 14.09
CA LEU A 68 5.55 19.15 13.83
C LEU A 68 5.42 17.76 14.47
N TRP A 69 6.44 16.90 14.32
CA TRP A 69 6.43 15.56 14.90
C TRP A 69 6.38 15.59 16.44
N ASN A 70 7.17 16.47 17.05
CA ASN A 70 7.26 16.55 18.51
C ASN A 70 6.02 17.18 19.16
N GLN A 71 5.23 17.96 18.43
CA GLN A 71 3.95 18.50 18.88
C GLN A 71 2.82 17.46 18.92
N MET A 72 2.96 16.34 18.22
CA MET A 72 1.95 15.28 18.20
C MET A 72 2.09 14.35 19.40
N ASP A 73 0.97 13.99 20.02
CA ASP A 73 0.94 12.87 20.96
C ASP A 73 1.08 11.51 20.24
N ALA A 74 1.17 10.42 21.01
CA ALA A 74 1.37 9.08 20.45
C ALA A 74 0.22 8.63 19.52
N LYS A 75 -1.03 8.94 19.88
CA LYS A 75 -2.21 8.55 19.08
C LYS A 75 -2.25 9.31 17.77
N LEU A 76 -1.98 10.62 17.82
CA LEU A 76 -1.95 11.49 16.66
C LEU A 76 -0.81 11.10 15.72
N LYS A 77 0.37 10.74 16.24
CA LYS A 77 1.47 10.20 15.42
C LYS A 77 1.04 8.95 14.66
N GLU A 78 0.37 8.01 15.32
CA GLU A 78 -0.14 6.80 14.68
C GLU A 78 -1.18 7.13 13.59
N ASP A 79 -2.20 7.94 13.89
CA ASP A 79 -3.26 8.28 12.93
C ASP A 79 -2.74 9.07 11.74
N PHE A 80 -1.78 9.97 11.99
CA PHE A 80 -1.09 10.72 10.94
C PHE A 80 -0.27 9.77 10.05
N SER A 81 0.45 8.82 10.65
CA SER A 81 1.22 7.80 9.92
C SER A 81 0.33 6.88 9.08
N ALA A 82 -0.82 6.48 9.62
CA ALA A 82 -1.82 5.71 8.90
C ALA A 82 -2.36 6.48 7.69
N SER A 83 -2.64 7.78 7.87
CA SER A 83 -3.10 8.64 6.79
C SER A 83 -2.06 8.76 5.67
N LEU A 84 -0.77 8.94 6.02
CA LEU A 84 0.33 8.95 5.06
C LEU A 84 0.46 7.61 4.32
N ALA A 85 0.35 6.48 5.02
CA ALA A 85 0.39 5.16 4.40
C ALA A 85 -0.75 4.96 3.38
N ILE A 86 -1.97 5.40 3.72
CA ILE A 86 -3.12 5.37 2.81
C ILE A 86 -2.87 6.29 1.60
N TYR A 87 -2.35 7.50 1.83
CA TYR A 87 -2.01 8.44 0.78
C TYR A 87 -1.01 7.83 -0.22
N CYS A 88 0.09 7.25 0.28
CA CYS A 88 1.13 6.63 -0.54
C CYS A 88 0.59 5.44 -1.35
N GLY A 89 -0.14 4.51 -0.70
CA GLY A 89 -0.75 3.37 -1.38
C GLY A 89 -1.74 3.81 -2.48
N ASN A 90 -2.56 4.83 -2.18
CA ASN A 90 -3.52 5.37 -3.15
C ASN A 90 -2.85 6.05 -4.34
N LYS A 91 -1.80 6.84 -4.13
CA LYS A 91 -1.01 7.47 -5.20
C LYS A 91 -0.33 6.43 -6.10
N LYS A 92 0.12 5.31 -5.53
CA LYS A 92 0.71 4.19 -6.28
C LYS A 92 -0.31 3.29 -6.96
N GLY A 93 -1.60 3.44 -6.65
CA GLY A 93 -2.65 2.54 -7.12
C GLY A 93 -2.58 1.13 -6.52
N THR A 94 -1.95 0.97 -5.36
CA THR A 94 -1.85 -0.33 -4.67
C THR A 94 -2.76 -0.37 -3.44
N ASN A 95 -3.05 -1.59 -2.95
CA ASN A 95 -3.73 -1.80 -1.67
C ASN A 95 -2.73 -2.08 -0.52
N LEU A 96 -1.45 -1.75 -0.73
CA LEU A 96 -0.40 -1.94 0.26
C LEU A 96 -0.14 -0.62 0.99
N TYR A 97 -0.77 -0.46 2.16
CA TYR A 97 -0.68 0.77 2.94
C TYR A 97 0.41 0.65 4.01
N TRP A 98 1.56 1.23 3.73
CA TRP A 98 2.65 1.38 4.68
C TRP A 98 3.47 2.65 4.38
N VAL A 99 4.15 3.16 5.40
CA VAL A 99 5.06 4.31 5.26
C VAL A 99 6.19 4.23 6.28
N GLU A 100 7.38 4.65 5.88
CA GLU A 100 8.50 4.95 6.76
C GLU A 100 8.61 6.45 6.98
N ILE A 101 8.74 6.86 8.23
CA ILE A 101 8.79 8.26 8.62
C ILE A 101 10.18 8.60 9.09
N TYR A 102 10.71 9.67 8.53
CA TYR A 102 12.05 10.18 8.80
C TYR A 102 11.99 11.59 9.32
N ASP A 103 12.93 11.93 10.17
CA ASP A 103 13.23 13.28 10.57
C ASP A 103 13.80 14.04 9.37
N LYS A 104 13.15 15.14 8.99
CA LYS A 104 13.55 15.91 7.80
C LYS A 104 14.90 16.62 7.96
N GLN A 105 15.36 16.86 9.19
CA GLN A 105 16.62 17.57 9.46
C GLN A 105 17.81 16.62 9.57
N SER A 106 17.66 15.52 10.31
CA SER A 106 18.73 14.56 10.58
C SER A 106 18.70 13.33 9.69
N GLY A 107 17.58 13.04 9.02
CA GLY A 107 17.38 11.81 8.27
C GLY A 107 17.19 10.57 9.15
N LYS A 108 17.15 10.70 10.49
CA LYS A 108 16.90 9.58 11.40
C LYS A 108 15.50 9.03 11.14
N LYS A 109 15.36 7.70 11.09
CA LYS A 109 14.03 7.07 11.12
C LYS A 109 13.35 7.36 12.46
N LEU A 110 12.14 7.90 12.41
CA LEU A 110 11.32 8.24 13.57
C LEU A 110 10.28 7.17 13.85
N ALA A 111 9.63 6.68 12.80
CA ALA A 111 8.57 5.69 12.93
C ALA A 111 8.37 4.89 11.65
N LYS A 112 7.57 3.84 11.74
CA LYS A 112 6.97 3.18 10.59
C LYS A 112 5.51 2.85 10.90
N TYR A 113 4.69 2.84 9.87
CA TYR A 113 3.32 2.33 9.94
C TYR A 113 3.11 1.32 8.82
N SER A 114 2.39 0.24 9.13
CA SER A 114 1.83 -0.68 8.15
C SER A 114 0.44 -1.11 8.60
N GLN A 115 -0.52 -1.17 7.69
CA GLN A 115 -1.84 -1.69 8.01
C GLN A 115 -1.78 -3.11 8.60
N SER A 116 -0.83 -3.93 8.17
CA SER A 116 -0.67 -5.32 8.61
C SER A 116 0.12 -5.48 9.91
N TRP A 117 1.06 -4.57 10.18
CA TRP A 117 2.02 -4.69 11.29
C TRP A 117 1.86 -3.64 12.39
N GLY A 118 0.96 -2.66 12.20
CA GLY A 118 0.73 -1.58 13.16
C GLY A 118 1.77 -0.45 13.06
N PHE A 119 1.96 0.24 14.18
CA PHE A 119 2.76 1.45 14.32
C PHE A 119 3.91 1.24 15.31
N ASP A 120 5.14 1.50 14.86
CA ASP A 120 6.35 1.39 15.69
C ASP A 120 7.15 2.71 15.62
N VAL A 121 7.72 3.14 16.77
CA VAL A 121 8.50 4.38 16.94
C VAL A 121 9.95 4.06 17.34
N TYR A 122 10.93 4.90 16.95
CA TYR A 122 12.38 4.68 17.09
C TYR A 122 13.17 5.85 17.70
#